data_AF-A0A7X8WTJ2-F1
#
_entry.id   AF-A0A7X8WTJ2-F1
#
_cell.length_a   1.000
_cell.length_b   1.000
_cell.length_c   1.000
_cell.angle_alpha   90.00
_cell.angle_beta   90.00
_cell.angle_gamma   90.00
#
_symmetry.space_group_name_H-M   'P 1'
#
loop_
_entity.id
_entity.type
_entity.pdbx_description
1 polymer ?
#
loop_
_entity_poly.entity_id
_entity_poly.type
_entity_poly.pdbx_seq_one_letter_code
_entity_poly.pdbx_strand_id
1 'polypeptide(L)'
;MKFRTNPDRCKDMSQQKESEPSKTCASFDLVIAGGGASGVIAALVACDEGLSGKSIAIIEKEEILLRKVRASGNGRCNLANMGSILTRYHGRHPQFVRGVFSRVTTEALLGYFRSIGLATISDEEGRVYPRSMQAESVVLTLTRALNERNITVHTE
;
A
#
# COMPACT_ATOMS: atom_id res chain seq x y z
N MET A 1 19.53 31.92 -72.20
CA MET A 1 19.91 31.24 -70.93
C MET A 1 19.02 30.01 -70.80
N LYS A 2 19.60 28.81 -70.88
CA LYS A 2 18.88 27.53 -70.83
C LYS A 2 18.42 27.27 -69.39
N PHE A 3 17.20 26.80 -69.17
CA PHE A 3 16.95 25.73 -68.20
C PHE A 3 15.89 24.78 -68.75
N ARG A 4 16.29 23.50 -68.79
CA ARG A 4 15.56 22.34 -69.31
C ARG A 4 14.65 21.76 -68.21
N THR A 5 13.53 21.18 -68.65
CA THR A 5 12.80 19.97 -68.21
C THR A 5 13.19 19.34 -66.85
N ASN A 6 12.28 18.80 -66.04
CA ASN A 6 11.36 17.71 -66.40
C ASN A 6 10.33 17.48 -65.27
N PRO A 7 9.13 16.95 -65.58
CA PRO A 7 8.13 16.53 -64.61
C PRO A 7 8.46 15.11 -64.11
N ASP A 8 8.46 14.92 -62.79
CA ASP A 8 8.27 13.62 -62.09
C ASP A 8 8.64 13.79 -60.62
N ARG A 9 7.62 13.87 -59.75
CA ARG A 9 7.57 13.17 -58.45
C ARG A 9 6.26 13.48 -57.75
N CYS A 10 5.27 12.67 -58.09
CA CYS A 10 4.15 12.36 -57.22
C CYS A 10 4.66 11.54 -56.02
N LYS A 11 4.02 11.75 -54.86
CA LYS A 11 4.14 11.02 -53.58
C LYS A 11 5.33 11.42 -52.69
N ASP A 12 5.06 12.08 -51.56
CA ASP A 12 4.76 11.35 -50.32
C ASP A 12 4.15 12.29 -49.26
N MET A 13 2.93 11.98 -48.85
CA MET A 13 2.31 12.46 -47.63
C MET A 13 2.81 11.55 -46.51
N SER A 14 3.86 11.97 -45.81
CA SER A 14 4.27 11.48 -44.48
C SER A 14 5.67 12.04 -44.29
N GLN A 15 5.94 12.90 -43.31
CA GLN A 15 6.05 12.49 -41.92
C GLN A 15 5.86 13.75 -41.07
N GLN A 16 4.70 13.87 -40.45
CA GLN A 16 4.63 14.57 -39.17
C GLN A 16 5.47 13.72 -38.21
N LYS A 17 6.55 14.31 -37.70
CA LYS A 17 7.29 13.73 -36.58
C LYS A 17 6.34 13.74 -35.39
N GLU A 18 5.64 12.63 -35.18
CA GLU A 18 5.01 12.33 -33.90
C GLU A 18 6.14 12.36 -32.87
N SER A 19 6.18 13.43 -32.06
CA SER A 19 6.97 13.45 -30.85
C SER A 19 6.37 12.37 -29.96
N GLU A 20 7.07 11.24 -29.84
CA GLU A 20 6.76 10.22 -28.83
C GLU A 20 6.50 10.92 -27.49
N PRO A 21 5.41 10.61 -26.78
CA PRO A 21 5.22 11.17 -25.45
C PRO A 21 6.41 10.73 -24.62
N SER A 22 7.22 11.71 -24.20
CA SER A 22 8.29 11.47 -23.25
C SER A 22 7.66 10.77 -22.05
N LYS A 23 7.94 9.47 -21.88
CA LYS A 23 7.54 8.72 -20.69
C LYS A 23 8.15 9.44 -19.50
N THR A 24 7.40 10.34 -18.90
CA THR A 24 7.71 10.91 -17.60
C THR A 24 7.50 9.76 -16.64
N CYS A 25 8.58 9.03 -16.37
CA CYS A 25 8.58 7.97 -15.38
C CYS A 25 8.34 8.66 -14.05
N ALA A 26 7.14 8.52 -13.49
CA ALA A 26 6.80 9.12 -12.20
C ALA A 26 7.81 8.61 -11.16
N SER A 27 8.62 9.52 -10.61
CA SER A 27 9.59 9.19 -9.57
C SER A 27 8.93 9.24 -8.20
N PHE A 28 9.03 8.14 -7.46
CA PHE A 28 8.57 8.06 -6.07
C PHE A 28 9.75 8.11 -5.10
N ASP A 29 9.61 8.85 -4.00
CA ASP A 29 10.59 8.89 -2.91
C ASP A 29 10.62 7.55 -2.14
N LEU A 30 9.47 6.86 -2.04
CA LEU A 30 9.34 5.53 -1.44
C LEU A 30 8.39 4.66 -2.26
N VAL A 31 8.83 3.45 -2.58
CA VAL A 31 8.00 2.41 -3.21
C VAL A 31 7.91 1.21 -2.29
N ILE A 32 6.69 0.75 -2.04
CA ILE A 32 6.37 -0.42 -1.22
C ILE A 32 5.80 -1.51 -2.11
N ALA A 33 6.43 -2.68 -2.11
CA ALA A 33 5.95 -3.84 -2.83
C ALA A 33 5.01 -4.67 -1.94
N GLY A 34 3.74 -4.73 -2.34
CA GLY A 34 2.67 -5.46 -1.67
C GLY A 34 1.72 -4.55 -0.89
N GLY A 35 0.44 -4.64 -1.22
CA GLY A 35 -0.70 -3.96 -0.59
C GLY A 35 -1.41 -4.78 0.47
N GLY A 36 -0.68 -5.66 1.14
CA GLY A 36 -1.13 -6.38 2.34
C GLY A 36 -1.08 -5.52 3.61
N ALA A 37 -1.39 -6.12 4.75
CA ALA A 37 -1.40 -5.42 6.04
C ALA A 37 -0.06 -4.72 6.34
N SER A 38 1.07 -5.41 6.13
CA SER A 38 2.40 -4.85 6.40
C SER A 38 2.73 -3.67 5.50
N GLY A 39 2.45 -3.76 4.20
CA GLY A 39 2.78 -2.70 3.24
C GLY A 39 1.93 -1.45 3.44
N VAL A 40 0.64 -1.63 3.69
CA VAL A 40 -0.27 -0.51 3.98
C VAL A 40 0.10 0.20 5.28
N ILE A 41 0.33 -0.54 6.37
CA ILE A 41 0.76 0.08 7.64
C ILE A 41 2.13 0.74 7.50
N ALA A 42 3.08 0.13 6.79
CA ALA A 42 4.38 0.74 6.54
C ALA A 42 4.25 2.06 5.76
N ALA A 43 3.40 2.13 4.73
CA ALA A 43 3.17 3.35 3.96
C ALA A 43 2.60 4.48 4.81
N LEU A 44 1.58 4.16 5.61
CA LEU A 44 0.93 5.14 6.47
C LEU A 44 1.89 5.67 7.55
N VAL A 45 2.58 4.77 8.26
CA VAL A 45 3.54 5.14 9.31
C VAL A 45 4.72 5.92 8.73
N ALA A 46 5.24 5.52 7.57
CA ALA A 46 6.32 6.25 6.91
C ALA A 46 5.90 7.69 6.57
N CYS A 47 4.68 7.88 6.07
CA CYS A 47 4.11 9.20 5.81
C CYS A 47 3.95 10.02 7.11
N ASP A 48 3.44 9.40 8.17
CA ASP A 48 3.16 10.05 9.46
C ASP A 48 4.43 10.48 10.21
N GLU A 49 5.50 9.67 10.16
CA GLU A 49 6.66 9.83 11.07
C GLU A 49 7.93 10.40 10.42
N GLY A 50 7.97 10.60 9.10
CA GLY A 50 9.21 11.13 8.50
C GLY A 50 9.20 11.44 7.01
N LEU A 51 8.18 11.01 6.27
CA LEU A 51 8.06 11.23 4.84
C LEU A 51 6.85 12.11 4.49
N SER A 52 6.43 12.97 5.40
CA SER A 52 5.39 13.97 5.10
C SER A 52 5.82 14.85 3.93
N GLY A 53 4.96 14.98 2.92
CA GLY A 53 5.25 15.72 1.69
C GLY A 53 6.12 14.97 0.66
N LYS A 54 6.51 13.72 0.93
CA LYS A 54 7.21 12.85 -0.03
C LYS A 54 6.23 12.00 -0.83
N SER A 55 6.61 11.63 -2.05
CA SER A 55 5.78 10.77 -2.89
C SER A 55 5.97 9.29 -2.52
N ILE A 56 4.89 8.65 -2.05
CA ILE A 56 4.88 7.26 -1.64
C ILE A 56 3.94 6.47 -2.56
N ALA A 57 4.42 5.33 -3.07
CA ALA A 57 3.63 4.39 -3.85
C ALA A 57 3.58 3.00 -3.21
N ILE A 58 2.41 2.36 -3.28
CA ILE A 58 2.23 0.93 -3.02
C ILE A 58 1.97 0.25 -4.37
N ILE A 59 2.72 -0.81 -4.67
CA ILE A 59 2.49 -1.67 -5.83
C ILE A 59 1.92 -3.00 -5.33
N GLU A 60 0.68 -3.31 -5.71
CA GLU A 60 0.00 -4.56 -5.39
C GLU A 60 -0.29 -5.32 -6.69
N LYS A 61 -0.04 -6.63 -6.66
CA LYS A 61 -0.23 -7.50 -7.81
C LYS A 61 -1.71 -7.82 -8.04
N GLU A 62 -2.50 -7.80 -6.99
CA GLU A 62 -3.92 -8.16 -7.03
C GLU A 62 -4.80 -6.92 -7.20
N GLU A 63 -5.89 -7.06 -7.96
CA GLU A 63 -6.87 -5.98 -8.18
C GLU A 63 -7.44 -5.40 -6.88
N ILE A 64 -7.46 -6.20 -5.80
CA ILE A 64 -8.06 -5.84 -4.53
C ILE A 64 -6.97 -5.71 -3.46
N LEU A 65 -6.75 -4.47 -3.01
CA LEU A 65 -5.91 -4.16 -1.86
C LEU A 65 -6.41 -4.88 -0.60
N LEU A 66 -5.49 -5.29 0.29
CA LEU A 66 -5.83 -5.91 1.58
C LEU A 66 -6.70 -7.19 1.46
N ARG A 67 -6.67 -7.88 0.32
CA ARG A 67 -7.49 -9.09 0.05
C ARG A 67 -7.42 -10.14 1.18
N LYS A 68 -6.22 -10.41 1.69
CA LYS A 68 -6.03 -11.37 2.80
C LYS A 68 -6.53 -10.84 4.15
N VAL A 69 -6.48 -9.53 4.38
CA VAL A 69 -7.04 -8.91 5.59
C VAL A 69 -8.56 -9.06 5.58
N ARG A 70 -9.19 -8.82 4.43
CA ARG A 70 -10.63 -8.99 4.23
C ARG A 70 -11.11 -10.41 4.56
N ALA A 71 -10.34 -11.43 4.17
CA ALA A 71 -10.68 -12.83 4.42
C ALA A 71 -10.36 -13.32 5.85
N SER A 72 -9.54 -12.60 6.61
CA SER A 72 -9.05 -13.06 7.91
C SER A 72 -10.15 -13.08 9.00
N GLY A 73 -10.00 -13.97 9.99
CA GLY A 73 -10.92 -14.06 11.13
C GLY A 73 -12.37 -14.44 10.77
N ASN A 74 -12.56 -15.17 9.66
CA ASN A 74 -13.87 -15.47 9.07
C ASN A 74 -14.65 -14.20 8.69
N GLY A 75 -13.98 -13.27 7.99
CA GLY A 75 -14.55 -11.99 7.59
C GLY A 75 -14.63 -10.93 8.69
N ARG A 76 -14.11 -11.21 9.89
CA ARG A 76 -14.11 -10.28 11.04
C ARG A 76 -12.80 -9.53 11.20
N CYS A 77 -11.71 -10.03 10.62
CA CYS A 77 -10.34 -9.57 10.80
C CYS A 77 -9.81 -9.66 12.24
N ASN A 78 -9.00 -10.69 12.51
CA ASN A 78 -8.22 -10.78 13.76
C ASN A 78 -6.95 -9.92 13.62
N LEU A 79 -6.99 -8.71 14.20
CA LEU A 79 -5.98 -7.67 14.06
C LEU A 79 -4.72 -7.92 14.89
N ALA A 80 -4.90 -8.39 16.13
CA ALA A 80 -3.83 -8.53 17.10
C ALA A 80 -4.22 -9.52 18.22
N ASN A 81 -3.31 -9.78 19.15
CA ASN A 81 -3.61 -10.53 20.37
C ASN A 81 -2.98 -9.82 21.58
N MET A 82 -3.73 -9.71 22.68
CA MET A 82 -3.30 -9.07 23.93
C MET A 82 -2.42 -9.98 24.80
N GLY A 83 -2.41 -11.29 24.53
CA GLY A 83 -1.54 -12.24 25.21
C GLY A 83 -0.08 -12.14 24.74
N SER A 84 0.81 -12.82 25.47
CA SER A 84 2.21 -12.93 25.04
C SER A 84 2.31 -13.70 23.73
N ILE A 85 2.76 -13.02 22.68
CA ILE A 85 2.92 -13.59 21.34
C ILE A 85 4.34 -14.05 21.03
N LEU A 86 5.34 -13.67 21.84
CA LEU A 86 6.76 -13.94 21.53
C LEU A 86 7.08 -15.42 21.36
N THR A 87 6.37 -16.30 22.05
CA THR A 87 6.52 -17.77 21.96
C THR A 87 5.71 -18.39 20.83
N ARG A 88 4.86 -17.62 20.16
CA ARG A 88 3.92 -18.09 19.13
C ARG A 88 4.43 -17.89 17.69
N TYR A 89 5.65 -17.37 17.53
CA TYR A 89 6.30 -17.25 16.21
C TYR A 89 7.25 -18.41 15.97
N HIS A 90 7.04 -19.10 14.85
CA HIS A 90 7.83 -20.25 14.43
C HIS A 90 8.72 -19.89 13.24
N GLY A 91 9.94 -20.43 13.19
CA GLY A 91 10.87 -20.21 12.09
C GLY A 91 12.31 -20.51 12.49
N ARG A 92 13.25 -20.25 11.57
CA ARG A 92 14.69 -20.47 11.81
C ARG A 92 15.26 -19.59 12.93
N HIS A 93 14.71 -18.38 13.11
CA HIS A 93 15.17 -17.41 14.10
C HIS A 93 13.98 -16.81 14.87
N PRO A 94 13.33 -17.55 15.79
CA PRO A 94 12.14 -17.09 16.50
C PRO A 94 12.43 -15.86 17.37
N GLN A 95 13.69 -15.66 17.80
CA GLN A 95 14.10 -14.51 18.60
C GLN A 95 14.08 -13.18 17.82
N PHE A 96 14.07 -13.21 16.48
CA PHE A 96 14.06 -12.01 15.63
C PHE A 96 12.90 -11.07 15.99
N VAL A 97 11.73 -11.64 16.27
CA VAL A 97 10.52 -10.85 16.55
C VAL A 97 10.62 -10.07 17.87
N ARG A 98 11.49 -10.47 18.81
CA ARG A 98 11.68 -9.73 20.07
C ARG A 98 12.14 -8.30 19.82
N GLY A 99 13.05 -8.11 18.86
CA GLY A 99 13.51 -6.77 18.49
C GLY A 99 12.39 -5.90 17.94
N VAL A 100 11.51 -6.49 17.10
CA VAL A 100 10.35 -5.79 16.53
C VAL A 100 9.34 -5.43 17.62
N PHE A 101 8.93 -6.40 18.45
CA PHE A 101 7.92 -6.18 19.49
C PHE A 101 8.41 -5.31 20.66
N SER A 102 9.73 -5.15 20.83
CA SER A 102 10.27 -4.16 21.79
C SER A 102 10.05 -2.72 21.35
N ARG A 103 9.83 -2.48 20.05
CA ARG A 103 9.61 -1.14 19.47
C ARG A 103 8.15 -0.89 19.14
N VAL A 104 7.47 -1.92 18.65
CA VAL A 104 6.05 -1.86 18.25
C VAL A 104 5.27 -2.83 19.12
N THR A 105 4.69 -2.32 20.20
CA THR A 105 3.86 -3.13 21.11
C THR A 105 2.44 -3.28 20.56
N THR A 106 1.68 -4.26 21.07
CA THR A 106 0.27 -4.43 20.74
C THR A 106 -0.52 -3.15 21.08
N GLU A 107 -0.24 -2.53 22.22
CA GLU A 107 -0.89 -1.30 22.67
C GLU A 107 -0.61 -0.13 21.73
N ALA A 108 0.64 0.00 21.26
CA ALA A 108 1.01 1.02 20.28
C ALA A 108 0.25 0.83 18.96
N LEU A 109 0.15 -0.41 18.48
CA LEU A 109 -0.62 -0.75 17.28
C LEU A 109 -2.13 -0.43 17.45
N LEU A 110 -2.72 -0.78 18.60
CA LEU A 110 -4.12 -0.45 18.88
C LEU A 110 -4.34 1.06 19.06
N GLY A 111 -3.36 1.77 19.61
CA GLY A 111 -3.33 3.22 19.66
C GLY A 111 -3.33 3.84 18.27
N TYR A 112 -2.53 3.29 17.35
CA TYR A 112 -2.48 3.70 15.96
C TYR A 112 -3.81 3.46 15.23
N PHE A 113 -4.41 2.28 15.39
CA PHE A 113 -5.73 2.03 14.81
C PHE A 113 -6.79 3.01 15.32
N ARG A 114 -6.76 3.34 16.61
CA ARG A 114 -7.65 4.34 17.20
C ARG A 114 -7.43 5.73 16.61
N SER A 115 -6.19 6.14 16.37
CA SER A 115 -5.88 7.47 15.82
C SER A 115 -6.40 7.66 14.40
N ILE A 116 -6.46 6.59 13.59
CA ILE A 116 -7.04 6.62 12.24
C ILE A 116 -8.57 6.33 12.22
N GLY A 117 -9.19 6.21 13.40
CA GLY A 117 -10.64 6.06 13.55
C GLY A 117 -11.15 4.61 13.60
N LEU A 118 -10.28 3.62 13.75
CA LEU A 118 -10.67 2.22 13.90
C LEU A 118 -10.80 1.84 15.39
N ALA A 119 -12.04 1.74 15.87
CA ALA A 119 -12.31 1.20 17.20
C ALA A 119 -12.15 -0.33 17.21
N THR A 120 -11.53 -0.87 18.27
CA THR A 120 -11.29 -2.31 18.43
C THR A 120 -11.97 -2.88 19.69
N ILE A 121 -12.12 -4.19 19.73
CA ILE A 121 -12.60 -4.97 20.87
C ILE A 121 -11.80 -6.26 20.99
N SER A 122 -11.51 -6.71 22.22
CA SER A 122 -10.87 -7.99 22.50
C SER A 122 -11.87 -9.01 23.03
N ASP A 123 -11.68 -10.29 22.67
CA ASP A 123 -12.40 -11.40 23.29
C ASP A 123 -11.69 -11.93 24.56
N GLU A 124 -12.29 -12.92 25.20
CA GLU A 124 -11.76 -13.56 26.42
C GLU A 124 -10.43 -14.28 26.18
N GLU A 125 -10.14 -14.68 24.94
CA GLU A 125 -8.87 -15.28 24.55
C GLU A 125 -7.81 -14.23 24.14
N GLY A 126 -8.13 -12.95 24.30
CA GLY A 126 -7.27 -11.82 24.00
C GLY A 126 -7.14 -11.52 22.50
N ARG A 127 -7.92 -12.16 21.62
CA ARG A 127 -7.90 -11.85 20.17
C ARG A 127 -8.61 -10.53 19.94
N VAL A 128 -8.05 -9.69 19.07
CA VAL A 128 -8.54 -8.33 18.83
C VAL A 128 -9.19 -8.21 17.47
N TYR A 129 -10.39 -7.64 17.44
CA TYR A 129 -11.21 -7.43 16.26
C TYR A 129 -11.59 -5.95 16.11
N PRO A 130 -11.95 -5.48 14.90
CA PRO A 130 -12.68 -4.23 14.76
C PRO A 130 -13.99 -4.31 15.54
N ARG A 131 -14.42 -3.19 16.12
CA ARG A 131 -15.64 -3.17 16.95
C ARG A 131 -16.91 -3.48 16.16
N SER A 132 -16.90 -3.24 14.85
CA SER A 132 -17.97 -3.64 13.93
C SER A 132 -18.04 -5.15 13.70
N MET A 133 -17.02 -5.90 14.10
CA MET A 133 -16.84 -7.32 13.80
C MET A 133 -16.82 -7.62 12.29
N GLN A 134 -16.46 -6.63 11.46
CA GLN A 134 -16.39 -6.75 10.01
C GLN A 134 -15.00 -6.33 9.52
N ALA A 135 -14.34 -7.22 8.78
CA ALA A 135 -13.05 -6.95 8.15
C ALA A 135 -13.15 -5.79 7.14
N GLU A 136 -14.31 -5.60 6.53
CA GLU A 136 -14.58 -4.48 5.63
C GLU A 136 -14.33 -3.12 6.30
N SER A 137 -14.67 -2.97 7.59
CA SER A 137 -14.41 -1.73 8.31
C SER A 137 -12.92 -1.45 8.45
N VAL A 138 -12.09 -2.49 8.59
CA VAL A 138 -10.63 -2.36 8.63
C VAL A 138 -10.12 -1.92 7.26
N VAL A 139 -10.54 -2.59 6.19
CA VAL A 139 -10.14 -2.27 4.81
C VAL A 139 -10.52 -0.83 4.47
N LEU A 140 -11.77 -0.44 4.71
CA LEU A 140 -12.24 0.91 4.44
C LEU A 140 -11.46 1.97 5.24
N THR A 141 -11.19 1.72 6.53
CA THR A 141 -10.45 2.68 7.36
C THR A 141 -9.02 2.86 6.86
N LEU A 142 -8.35 1.76 6.48
CA LEU A 142 -6.98 1.81 5.97
C LEU A 142 -6.91 2.47 4.58
N THR A 143 -7.82 2.12 3.67
CA THR A 143 -7.89 2.75 2.34
C THR A 143 -8.21 4.23 2.46
N ARG A 144 -9.11 4.63 3.36
CA ARG A 144 -9.37 6.04 3.65
C ARG A 144 -8.10 6.75 4.16
N ALA A 145 -7.39 6.14 5.11
CA ALA A 145 -6.17 6.71 5.66
C ALA A 145 -5.07 6.90 4.60
N LEU A 146 -4.96 5.99 3.63
CA LEU A 146 -4.05 6.11 2.49
C LEU A 146 -4.44 7.31 1.60
N ASN A 147 -5.72 7.43 1.28
CA ASN A 147 -6.24 8.53 0.46
C ASN A 147 -6.07 9.89 1.14
N GLU A 148 -6.33 10.00 2.45
CA GLU A 148 -6.14 11.23 3.24
C GLU A 148 -4.67 11.71 3.22
N ARG A 149 -3.72 10.80 3.01
CA ARG A 149 -2.27 11.08 2.93
C ARG A 149 -1.75 11.22 1.50
N ASN A 150 -2.62 11.10 0.50
CA ASN A 150 -2.26 11.10 -0.93
C ASN A 150 -1.20 10.03 -1.27
N ILE A 151 -1.27 8.85 -0.63
CA ILE A 151 -0.40 7.73 -0.97
C ILE A 151 -0.94 7.05 -2.22
N THR A 152 -0.11 6.95 -3.26
CA THR A 152 -0.52 6.33 -4.53
C THR A 152 -0.56 4.82 -4.40
N VAL A 153 -1.63 4.20 -4.90
CA VAL A 153 -1.78 2.74 -4.94
C VAL A 153 -1.93 2.30 -6.39
N HIS A 154 -1.05 1.43 -6.84
CA HIS A 154 -1.13 0.77 -8.13
C HIS A 154 -1.49 -0.70 -7.91
N THR A 155 -2.62 -1.13 -8.46
CA THR A 155 -3.10 -2.52 -8.49
C THR A 155 -3.13 -3.01 -9.94
N GLU A 156 -2.88 -4.30 -10.16
CA GLU A 156 -3.02 -4.98 -11.46
C GLU A 156 -4.09 -6.07 -11.44
#